data_AF-A0A932YNQ6-F1
#
_entry.id   AF-A0A932YNQ6-F1
#
_cell.length_a   1.000
_cell.length_b   1.000
_cell.length_c   1.000
_cell.angle_alpha   90.00
_cell.angle_beta   90.00
_cell.angle_gamma   90.00
#
_symmetry.space_group_name_H-M   'P 1'
#
loop_
_entity.id
_entity.type
_entity.pdbx_description
1 polymer ?
#
loop_
_entity_poly.entity_id
_entity_poly.type
_entity_poly.pdbx_seq_one_letter_code
_entity_poly.pdbx_strand_id
1 'polypeptide(L)'
;MEFLPPTPSFRRALARHFLSASRAREFVFKIKLWYKFLTSNMAISHKNLAQIQKHDFTKELKDFEYETKFDIRGSKLGSLGVLKKIRGCFKNNQRFILCKVKGGDKLLTRVFFFFGDKTEYSLFLYRGVRMVKVKRHRIISGTPFRIFKNDEQLVIDKDDFSKKLNRLQHRFKRHNYRLVNLDNFLKEKSSLIDVGEMVKNRVKDFVFDSRDGRIYAVAVTFCESKNKVQKQLEIEYAGYLPGFKKKKLGIEKQVIAGVQELSQYIYKHFPKMLKPSIERKFEFVKMASDKI
;
A
#
# COMPACT_ATOMS: atom_id res chain seq x y z
N MET A 1 -21.88 -17.44 14.43
CA MET A 1 -22.72 -16.67 15.38
C MET A 1 -24.10 -16.62 14.79
N GLU A 2 -24.97 -17.53 15.20
CA GLU A 2 -26.39 -17.45 14.90
C GLU A 2 -27.01 -16.38 15.80
N PHE A 3 -27.69 -15.41 15.19
CA PHE A 3 -28.41 -14.39 15.95
C PHE A 3 -29.74 -14.97 16.40
N LEU A 4 -29.91 -15.11 17.71
CA LEU A 4 -31.19 -15.49 18.30
C LEU A 4 -32.23 -14.38 18.09
N PRO A 5 -33.50 -14.74 17.80
CA PRO A 5 -34.56 -13.78 17.58
C PRO A 5 -34.86 -12.97 18.86
N PRO A 6 -35.30 -11.71 18.74
CA PRO A 6 -35.58 -10.85 19.87
C PRO A 6 -36.70 -11.43 20.73
N THR A 7 -36.49 -11.36 22.05
CA THR A 7 -37.36 -11.92 23.08
C THR A 7 -38.76 -11.28 23.04
N PRO A 8 -39.81 -12.02 23.46
CA PRO A 8 -41.18 -11.51 23.51
C PRO A 8 -41.34 -10.24 24.37
N SER A 9 -40.47 -10.03 25.37
CA SER A 9 -40.46 -8.83 26.20
C SER A 9 -39.96 -7.60 25.43
N PHE A 10 -38.94 -7.76 24.59
CA PHE A 10 -38.45 -6.69 23.70
C PHE A 10 -39.51 -6.27 22.67
N ARG A 11 -40.28 -7.24 22.14
CA ARG A 11 -41.39 -6.96 21.21
C ARG A 11 -42.52 -6.15 21.87
N ARG A 12 -42.84 -6.45 23.14
CA ARG A 12 -43.87 -5.72 23.91
C ARG A 12 -43.43 -4.32 24.31
N ALA A 13 -42.16 -4.13 24.65
CA ALA A 13 -41.59 -2.80 24.91
C ALA A 13 -41.60 -1.92 23.66
N LEU A 14 -41.29 -2.49 22.48
CA LEU A 14 -41.41 -1.80 21.21
C LEU A 14 -42.86 -1.38 20.94
N ALA A 15 -43.82 -2.30 21.10
CA ALA A 15 -45.23 -2.05 20.79
C ALA A 15 -45.84 -0.88 21.61
N ARG A 16 -45.38 -0.67 22.85
CA ARG A 16 -45.86 0.42 23.73
C ARG A 16 -45.32 1.80 23.39
N HIS A 17 -44.28 1.91 22.57
CA HIS A 17 -43.71 3.20 22.13
C HIS A 17 -44.27 3.73 20.80
N PHE A 18 -45.12 2.96 20.11
CA PHE A 18 -45.64 3.30 18.78
C PHE A 18 -47.16 3.50 18.76
N LEU A 19 -47.63 4.64 19.28
CA LEU A 19 -49.04 5.08 19.18
C LEU A 19 -49.32 6.06 18.03
N SER A 20 -48.47 6.12 17.00
CA SER A 20 -48.89 6.65 15.71
C SER A 20 -48.28 5.87 14.55
N ALA A 21 -49.13 5.42 13.64
CA ALA A 21 -48.75 4.64 12.46
C ALA A 21 -47.72 5.38 11.58
N SER A 22 -47.68 6.72 11.63
CA SER A 22 -46.69 7.55 10.94
C SER A 22 -45.29 7.40 11.53
N ARG A 23 -45.13 7.44 12.87
CA ARG A 23 -43.84 7.27 13.55
C ARG A 23 -43.29 5.85 13.41
N ALA A 24 -44.16 4.84 13.40
CA ALA A 24 -43.76 3.45 13.13
C ALA A 24 -43.24 3.28 11.69
N ARG A 25 -43.89 3.88 10.68
CA ARG A 25 -43.42 3.84 9.29
C ARG A 25 -42.10 4.57 9.10
N GLU A 26 -41.94 5.74 9.72
CA GLU A 26 -40.70 6.52 9.67
C GLU A 26 -39.54 5.77 10.37
N PHE A 27 -39.80 5.11 11.50
CA PHE A 27 -38.81 4.32 12.21
C PHE A 27 -38.44 3.03 11.45
N VAL A 28 -39.40 2.30 10.88
CA VAL A 28 -39.14 1.14 10.02
C VAL A 28 -38.41 1.56 8.75
N PHE A 29 -38.71 2.73 8.19
CA PHE A 29 -37.97 3.30 7.06
C PHE A 29 -36.55 3.66 7.47
N LYS A 30 -36.33 4.30 8.63
CA LYS A 30 -34.99 4.58 9.18
C LYS A 30 -34.22 3.31 9.48
N ILE A 31 -34.84 2.25 10.03
CA ILE A 31 -34.21 0.94 10.23
C ILE A 31 -33.90 0.30 8.88
N LYS A 32 -34.81 0.32 7.90
CA LYS A 32 -34.51 -0.20 6.55
C LYS A 32 -33.41 0.60 5.89
N LEU A 33 -33.36 1.92 6.06
CA LEU A 33 -32.28 2.77 5.54
C LEU A 33 -30.97 2.49 6.26
N TRP A 34 -31.00 2.27 7.58
CA TRP A 34 -29.85 1.97 8.42
C TRP A 34 -29.34 0.54 8.18
N TYR A 35 -30.23 -0.43 8.00
CA TYR A 35 -29.92 -1.81 7.61
C TYR A 35 -29.44 -1.87 6.16
N LYS A 36 -30.06 -1.11 5.26
CA LYS A 36 -29.57 -0.94 3.88
C LYS A 36 -28.23 -0.22 3.88
N PHE A 37 -27.98 0.75 4.75
CA PHE A 37 -26.69 1.43 4.93
C PHE A 37 -25.63 0.49 5.54
N LEU A 38 -26.00 -0.36 6.49
CA LEU A 38 -25.15 -1.40 7.08
C LEU A 38 -24.85 -2.54 6.10
N THR A 39 -25.78 -2.87 5.20
CA THR A 39 -25.62 -3.93 4.19
C THR A 39 -25.09 -3.41 2.85
N SER A 40 -25.22 -2.12 2.56
CA SER A 40 -24.62 -1.43 1.40
C SER A 40 -23.27 -0.77 1.72
N ASN A 41 -22.87 -0.71 3.00
CA ASN A 41 -21.47 -0.78 3.38
C ASN A 41 -20.98 -2.19 3.02
N MET A 42 -20.56 -2.32 1.76
CA MET A 42 -20.18 -3.54 1.08
C MET A 42 -19.36 -4.45 2.01
N ALA A 43 -19.97 -5.54 2.48
CA ALA A 43 -19.21 -6.64 3.03
C ALA A 43 -18.17 -7.02 1.97
N ILE A 44 -16.88 -6.85 2.30
CA ILE A 44 -15.82 -7.24 1.38
C ILE A 44 -15.97 -8.74 1.14
N SER A 45 -16.28 -9.11 -0.10
CA SER A 45 -16.46 -10.52 -0.43
C SER A 45 -15.12 -11.25 -0.34
N HIS A 46 -15.14 -12.57 -0.10
CA HIS A 46 -13.94 -13.40 -0.20
C HIS A 46 -13.26 -13.26 -1.58
N LYS A 47 -14.05 -13.01 -2.64
CA LYS A 47 -13.56 -12.73 -3.99
C LYS A 47 -12.71 -11.45 -4.04
N ASN A 48 -13.15 -10.37 -3.39
CA ASN A 48 -12.42 -9.11 -3.31
C ASN A 48 -11.08 -9.27 -2.58
N LEU A 49 -11.07 -9.99 -1.45
CA LEU A 49 -9.84 -10.28 -0.71
C LEU A 49 -8.85 -11.10 -1.55
N ALA A 50 -9.34 -12.14 -2.24
CA ALA A 50 -8.53 -12.97 -3.12
C ALA A 50 -7.96 -12.17 -4.30
N GLN A 51 -8.75 -11.25 -4.88
CA GLN A 51 -8.33 -10.35 -5.94
C GLN A 51 -7.18 -9.44 -5.47
N ILE A 52 -7.31 -8.84 -4.29
CA ILE A 52 -6.24 -8.01 -3.69
C ILE A 52 -4.97 -8.84 -3.45
N GLN A 53 -5.10 -10.02 -2.83
CA GLN A 53 -3.97 -10.91 -2.57
C GLN A 53 -3.26 -11.38 -3.85
N LYS A 54 -3.99 -11.50 -4.96
CA LYS A 54 -3.44 -11.85 -6.28
C LYS A 54 -2.84 -10.66 -7.02
N HIS A 55 -2.91 -9.45 -6.45
CA HIS A 55 -2.45 -8.21 -7.08
C HIS A 55 -3.27 -7.80 -8.31
N ASP A 56 -4.53 -8.23 -8.39
CA ASP A 56 -5.41 -8.01 -9.54
C ASP A 56 -6.33 -6.79 -9.31
N PHE A 57 -5.72 -5.62 -9.22
CA PHE A 57 -6.43 -4.34 -9.06
C PHE A 57 -5.72 -3.25 -9.84
N THR A 58 -6.38 -2.10 -10.01
CA THR A 58 -5.84 -0.96 -10.77
C THR A 58 -5.59 0.24 -9.85
N LYS A 59 -4.95 1.28 -10.39
CA LYS A 59 -4.54 2.49 -9.66
C LYS A 59 -5.04 3.72 -10.40
N GLU A 60 -5.54 4.70 -9.66
CA GLU A 60 -6.10 5.94 -10.24
C GLU A 60 -4.99 6.88 -10.73
N LEU A 61 -3.88 6.92 -9.99
CA LEU A 61 -2.73 7.80 -10.23
C LEU A 61 -1.51 6.90 -10.51
N LYS A 62 -1.43 6.37 -11.74
CA LYS A 62 -0.41 5.36 -12.11
C LYS A 62 1.01 5.93 -12.21
N ASP A 63 1.11 7.22 -12.49
CA ASP A 63 2.38 7.94 -12.62
C ASP A 63 2.97 8.31 -11.27
N PHE A 64 2.20 8.19 -10.18
CA PHE A 64 2.63 8.64 -8.86
C PHE A 64 2.60 7.53 -7.82
N GLU A 65 3.65 7.45 -7.02
CA GLU A 65 3.72 6.70 -5.76
C GLU A 65 3.50 7.70 -4.62
N TYR A 66 2.51 7.44 -3.76
CA TYR A 66 2.27 8.20 -2.54
C TYR A 66 2.53 7.30 -1.35
N GLU A 67 3.51 7.66 -0.54
CA GLU A 67 3.91 6.84 0.60
C GLU A 67 4.31 7.67 1.82
N THR A 68 4.18 7.07 2.99
CA THR A 68 4.88 7.50 4.22
C THR A 68 5.88 6.44 4.63
N LYS A 69 6.96 6.86 5.28
CA LYS A 69 8.01 5.96 5.77
C LYS A 69 8.25 6.13 7.25
N PHE A 70 8.56 5.02 7.90
CA PHE A 70 8.98 4.99 9.29
C PHE A 70 10.23 4.15 9.44
N ASP A 71 11.24 4.66 10.13
CA ASP A 71 12.37 3.87 10.57
C ASP A 71 11.93 2.96 11.72
N ILE A 72 12.35 1.70 11.67
CA ILE A 72 12.02 0.69 12.68
C ILE A 72 13.14 0.64 13.71
N ARG A 73 12.80 0.98 14.96
CA ARG A 73 13.73 1.04 16.10
C ARG A 73 13.58 -0.15 17.03
N GLY A 74 14.70 -0.57 17.64
CA GLY A 74 14.73 -1.53 18.75
C GLY A 74 14.23 -2.95 18.43
N SER A 75 13.97 -3.27 17.15
CA SER A 75 13.46 -4.58 16.76
C SER A 75 14.60 -5.54 16.38
N LYS A 76 14.72 -6.62 17.15
CA LYS A 76 15.53 -7.80 16.81
C LYS A 76 14.82 -8.73 15.80
N LEU A 77 13.55 -8.47 15.50
CA LEU A 77 12.77 -9.28 14.57
C LEU A 77 13.24 -9.04 13.11
N GLY A 78 13.25 -10.11 12.32
CA GLY A 78 13.32 -10.02 10.86
C GLY A 78 12.10 -9.32 10.24
N SER A 79 12.18 -8.99 8.95
CA SER A 79 11.14 -8.23 8.23
C SER A 79 9.74 -8.85 8.37
N LEU A 80 9.61 -10.18 8.23
CA LEU A 80 8.34 -10.90 8.42
C LEU A 80 7.84 -10.87 9.87
N GLY A 81 8.73 -10.89 10.85
CA GLY A 81 8.36 -10.80 12.27
C GLY A 81 7.77 -9.42 12.59
N VAL A 82 8.38 -8.35 12.06
CA VAL A 82 7.83 -6.99 12.18
C VAL A 82 6.48 -6.88 11.49
N LEU A 83 6.35 -7.39 10.24
CA LEU A 83 5.07 -7.37 9.54
C LEU A 83 3.99 -8.14 10.31
N LYS A 84 4.30 -9.31 10.87
CA LYS A 84 3.38 -10.07 11.74
C LYS A 84 2.94 -9.28 12.97
N LYS A 85 3.84 -8.51 13.60
CA LYS A 85 3.49 -7.63 14.72
C LYS A 85 2.51 -6.54 14.28
N ILE A 86 2.79 -5.89 13.14
CA ILE A 86 1.92 -4.86 12.56
C ILE A 86 0.54 -5.42 12.21
N ARG A 87 0.43 -6.64 11.66
CA ARG A 87 -0.86 -7.30 11.39
C ARG A 87 -1.78 -7.33 12.61
N GLY A 88 -1.22 -7.37 13.81
CA GLY A 88 -1.95 -7.40 15.07
C GLY A 88 -2.88 -6.21 15.27
N CYS A 89 -2.55 -5.02 14.76
CA CYS A 89 -3.43 -3.86 14.95
C CYS A 89 -4.75 -3.98 14.18
N PHE A 90 -4.79 -4.72 13.07
CA PHE A 90 -5.99 -4.80 12.22
C PHE A 90 -7.04 -5.83 12.66
N LYS A 91 -6.79 -6.65 13.69
CA LYS A 91 -7.63 -7.83 14.02
C LYS A 91 -9.12 -7.52 14.21
N ASN A 92 -9.46 -6.33 14.71
CA ASN A 92 -10.84 -5.91 15.00
C ASN A 92 -11.23 -4.61 14.26
N ASN A 93 -10.46 -4.20 13.25
CA ASN A 93 -10.73 -2.96 12.55
C ASN A 93 -11.76 -3.17 11.44
N GLN A 94 -12.93 -2.54 11.55
CA GLN A 94 -14.01 -2.62 10.55
C GLN A 94 -13.74 -1.77 9.30
N ARG A 95 -12.85 -0.79 9.42
CA ARG A 95 -12.47 0.12 8.34
C ARG A 95 -11.27 -0.41 7.55
N PHE A 96 -10.15 -0.64 8.23
CA PHE A 96 -8.91 -1.11 7.64
C PHE A 96 -8.82 -2.62 7.69
N ILE A 97 -9.22 -3.25 6.59
CA ILE A 97 -9.32 -4.70 6.47
C ILE A 97 -7.99 -5.26 5.95
N LEU A 98 -7.31 -6.04 6.77
CA LEU A 98 -6.05 -6.68 6.40
C LEU A 98 -6.28 -7.77 5.34
N CYS A 99 -5.65 -7.57 4.18
CA CYS A 99 -5.59 -8.53 3.08
C CYS A 99 -4.22 -9.24 3.10
N LYS A 100 -4.09 -10.21 4.02
CA LYS A 100 -2.83 -10.93 4.26
C LYS A 100 -2.42 -11.77 3.05
N VAL A 101 -1.18 -11.64 2.58
CA VAL A 101 -0.58 -12.55 1.60
C VAL A 101 0.11 -13.70 2.36
N LYS A 102 -0.05 -14.95 1.92
CA LYS A 102 0.56 -16.12 2.58
C LYS A 102 2.09 -15.95 2.61
N GLY A 103 2.67 -15.89 3.81
CA GLY A 103 4.10 -15.62 4.00
C GLY A 103 4.55 -14.15 3.78
N GLY A 104 3.62 -13.26 3.41
CA GLY A 104 3.90 -11.93 2.85
C GLY A 104 4.29 -12.00 1.36
N ASP A 105 3.99 -10.96 0.60
CA ASP A 105 4.57 -10.77 -0.74
C ASP A 105 6.06 -10.44 -0.58
N LYS A 106 6.90 -11.48 -0.69
CA LYS A 106 8.34 -11.41 -0.45
C LYS A 106 9.09 -10.99 -1.71
N LEU A 107 10.07 -10.11 -1.54
CA LEU A 107 11.03 -9.75 -2.56
C LEU A 107 12.41 -9.66 -1.92
N LEU A 108 13.33 -10.52 -2.35
CA LEU A 108 14.76 -10.39 -2.12
C LEU A 108 15.41 -10.03 -3.45
N THR A 109 16.05 -8.88 -3.54
CA THR A 109 16.66 -8.42 -4.79
C THR A 109 17.84 -7.52 -4.51
N ARG A 110 18.84 -7.56 -5.39
CA ARG A 110 19.92 -6.59 -5.43
C ARG A 110 19.50 -5.43 -6.33
N VAL A 111 19.75 -4.21 -5.88
CA VAL A 111 19.36 -2.99 -6.58
C VAL A 111 20.61 -2.14 -6.79
N PHE A 112 20.84 -1.74 -8.03
CA PHE A 112 21.88 -0.79 -8.43
C PHE A 112 21.25 0.58 -8.64
N PHE A 113 21.86 1.62 -8.09
CA PHE A 113 21.37 2.98 -8.15
C PHE A 113 22.24 3.84 -9.04
N PHE A 114 21.57 4.54 -9.96
CA PHE A 114 22.18 5.57 -10.78
C PHE A 114 21.42 6.88 -10.65
N PHE A 115 22.10 7.99 -10.95
CA PHE A 115 21.52 9.32 -10.87
C PHE A 115 21.94 10.21 -12.03
N GLY A 116 20.97 10.95 -12.58
CA GLY A 116 21.21 11.98 -13.58
C GLY A 116 19.96 12.82 -13.78
N ASP A 117 20.12 14.10 -14.10
CA ASP A 117 19.02 15.05 -14.35
C ASP A 117 17.93 15.04 -13.27
N LYS A 118 18.35 15.08 -11.99
CA LYS A 118 17.46 15.03 -10.81
C LYS A 118 16.56 13.78 -10.77
N THR A 119 16.94 12.73 -11.49
CA THR A 119 16.18 11.49 -11.64
C THR A 119 16.99 10.32 -11.09
N GLU A 120 16.35 9.52 -10.24
CA GLU A 120 16.88 8.28 -9.70
C GLU A 120 16.52 7.13 -10.65
N TYR A 121 17.49 6.26 -10.93
CA TYR A 121 17.30 5.03 -11.68
C TYR A 121 17.70 3.85 -10.79
N SER A 122 16.76 2.95 -10.52
CA SER A 122 17.02 1.72 -9.76
C SER A 122 16.94 0.51 -10.69
N LEU A 123 18.07 -0.12 -11.01
CA LEU A 123 18.13 -1.36 -11.78
C LEU A 123 18.08 -2.58 -10.86
N PHE A 124 17.20 -3.54 -11.14
CA PHE A 124 17.04 -4.74 -10.33
C PHE A 124 16.42 -5.89 -11.11
N LEU A 125 16.43 -7.08 -10.51
CA LEU A 125 15.74 -8.26 -11.02
C LEU A 125 14.44 -8.49 -10.27
N TYR A 126 13.36 -8.73 -11.02
CA TYR A 126 12.09 -9.24 -10.49
C TYR A 126 11.76 -10.56 -11.18
N ARG A 127 11.82 -11.67 -10.42
CA ARG A 127 11.58 -13.03 -10.96
C ARG A 127 12.43 -13.32 -12.22
N GLY A 128 13.69 -12.91 -12.19
CA GLY A 128 14.64 -13.10 -13.30
C GLY A 128 14.45 -12.15 -14.49
N VAL A 129 13.55 -11.16 -14.41
CA VAL A 129 13.39 -10.11 -15.42
C VAL A 129 14.12 -8.86 -15.00
N ARG A 130 14.92 -8.29 -15.91
CA ARG A 130 15.60 -7.00 -15.71
C ARG A 130 14.60 -5.85 -15.78
N MET A 131 14.66 -4.96 -14.79
CA MET A 131 13.78 -3.81 -14.66
C MET A 131 14.55 -2.59 -14.18
N VAL A 132 14.19 -1.42 -14.71
CA VAL A 132 14.63 -0.13 -14.20
C VAL A 132 13.42 0.62 -13.67
N LYS A 133 13.49 1.04 -12.41
CA LYS A 133 12.53 1.96 -11.81
C LYS A 133 13.08 3.37 -11.92
N VAL A 134 12.40 4.23 -12.68
CA VAL A 134 12.77 5.64 -12.89
C VAL A 134 11.93 6.48 -11.95
N LYS A 135 12.58 7.29 -11.11
CA LYS A 135 11.89 8.09 -10.08
C LYS A 135 12.35 9.54 -10.04
N ARG A 136 11.38 10.46 -9.92
CA ARG A 136 11.64 11.84 -9.49
C ARG A 136 10.90 12.10 -8.19
N HIS A 137 11.67 12.45 -7.16
CA HIS A 137 11.17 12.55 -5.80
C HIS A 137 10.66 13.95 -5.50
N ARG A 138 9.51 14.00 -4.83
CA ARG A 138 8.97 15.20 -4.20
C ARG A 138 8.48 14.83 -2.80
N ILE A 139 8.63 15.75 -1.85
CA ILE A 139 8.08 15.58 -0.51
C ILE A 139 6.99 16.63 -0.33
N ILE A 140 5.80 16.18 -0.01
CA ILE A 140 4.68 17.03 0.38
C ILE A 140 4.73 17.16 1.90
N SER A 141 4.76 18.40 2.39
CA SER A 141 4.57 18.70 3.80
C SER A 141 3.18 18.20 4.21
N GLY A 142 3.16 17.22 5.10
CA GLY A 142 1.93 16.59 5.57
C GLY A 142 1.94 16.49 7.09
N THR A 143 0.79 16.70 7.71
CA THR A 143 0.56 16.50 9.13
C THR A 143 -0.22 15.20 9.37
N PRO A 144 0.18 14.34 10.34
CA PRO A 144 1.39 14.43 11.16
C PRO A 144 2.66 13.92 10.46
N PHE A 145 2.55 13.34 9.26
CA PHE A 145 3.68 12.75 8.54
C PHE A 145 3.84 13.34 7.15
N ARG A 146 5.10 13.50 6.75
CA ARG A 146 5.49 13.84 5.38
C ARG A 146 5.06 12.74 4.42
N ILE A 147 4.65 13.15 3.23
CA ILE A 147 4.25 12.25 2.15
C ILE A 147 5.30 12.33 1.06
N PHE A 148 5.91 11.20 0.73
CA PHE A 148 6.75 11.08 -0.45
C PHE A 148 5.82 10.90 -1.65
N LYS A 149 5.89 11.85 -2.59
CA LYS A 149 5.25 11.78 -3.90
C LYS A 149 6.34 11.55 -4.93
N ASN A 150 6.43 10.34 -5.45
CA ASN A 150 7.41 10.00 -6.49
C ASN A 150 6.69 9.93 -7.82
N ASP A 151 7.12 10.72 -8.80
CA ASP A 151 6.83 10.45 -10.21
C ASP A 151 7.62 9.20 -10.61
N GLU A 152 6.91 8.18 -11.07
CA GLU A 152 7.44 6.83 -11.20
C GLU A 152 7.06 6.18 -12.53
N GLN A 153 8.08 5.67 -13.22
CA GLN A 153 7.91 4.79 -14.37
C GLN A 153 8.70 3.49 -14.17
N LEU A 154 8.10 2.36 -14.55
CA LEU A 154 8.75 1.06 -14.58
C LEU A 154 9.12 0.67 -16.01
N VAL A 155 10.41 0.68 -16.33
CA VAL A 155 10.94 0.26 -17.61
C VAL A 155 11.35 -1.20 -17.50
N ILE A 156 10.84 -2.06 -18.37
CA ILE A 156 11.02 -3.50 -18.29
C ILE A 156 11.59 -4.02 -19.61
N ASP A 157 12.55 -4.94 -19.52
CA ASP A 157 13.05 -5.64 -20.70
C ASP A 157 11.93 -6.42 -21.39
N LYS A 158 11.69 -6.12 -22.67
CA LYS A 158 10.57 -6.65 -23.47
C LYS A 158 10.65 -8.16 -23.65
N ASP A 159 11.85 -8.68 -23.91
CA ASP A 159 12.04 -10.09 -24.24
C ASP A 159 11.93 -10.93 -22.96
N ASP A 160 12.55 -10.47 -21.87
CA ASP A 160 12.41 -11.08 -20.56
C ASP A 160 10.96 -11.06 -20.09
N PHE A 161 10.24 -9.95 -20.26
CA PHE A 161 8.84 -9.84 -19.85
C PHE A 161 7.97 -10.87 -20.57
N SER A 162 8.12 -10.98 -21.88
CA SER A 162 7.34 -11.89 -22.71
C SER A 162 7.60 -13.35 -22.33
N LYS A 163 8.86 -13.71 -22.05
CA LYS A 163 9.25 -15.08 -21.69
C LYS A 163 8.87 -15.45 -20.25
N LYS A 164 9.05 -14.55 -19.29
CA LYS A 164 9.05 -14.89 -17.85
C LYS A 164 7.84 -14.34 -17.08
N LEU A 165 7.21 -13.26 -17.56
CA LEU A 165 6.17 -12.53 -16.82
C LEU A 165 4.83 -12.40 -17.53
N ASN A 166 4.66 -12.96 -18.73
CA ASN A 166 3.42 -12.84 -19.49
C ASN A 166 2.17 -13.27 -18.67
N ARG A 167 2.26 -14.40 -17.95
CA ARG A 167 1.18 -14.89 -17.06
C ARG A 167 0.87 -13.95 -15.87
N LEU A 168 1.77 -13.02 -15.57
CA LEU A 168 1.65 -12.04 -14.49
C LEU A 168 1.39 -10.62 -15.00
N GLN A 169 1.12 -10.43 -16.30
CA GLN A 169 0.88 -9.11 -16.90
C GLN A 169 -0.20 -8.30 -16.16
N HIS A 170 -1.25 -8.96 -15.66
CA HIS A 170 -2.29 -8.32 -14.87
C HIS A 170 -1.76 -7.53 -13.66
N ARG A 171 -0.64 -7.96 -13.05
CA ARG A 171 -0.01 -7.29 -11.91
C ARG A 171 0.62 -5.95 -12.27
N PHE A 172 0.91 -5.73 -13.55
CA PHE A 172 1.54 -4.51 -14.06
C PHE A 172 0.52 -3.45 -14.47
N LYS A 173 -0.77 -3.80 -14.58
CA LYS A 173 -1.86 -2.87 -14.97
C LYS A 173 -1.97 -1.63 -14.06
N ARG A 174 -1.49 -1.71 -12.81
CA ARG A 174 -1.51 -0.61 -11.84
C ARG A 174 -0.30 0.32 -11.90
N HIS A 175 0.70 -0.01 -12.72
CA HIS A 175 1.94 0.75 -12.85
C HIS A 175 1.94 1.51 -14.18
N ASN A 176 2.56 2.69 -14.22
CA ASN A 176 3.04 3.26 -15.48
C ASN A 176 4.29 2.46 -15.88
N TYR A 177 4.14 1.53 -16.83
CA TYR A 177 5.24 0.69 -17.29
C TYR A 177 5.39 0.71 -18.81
N ARG A 178 6.64 0.54 -19.26
CA ARG A 178 7.00 0.44 -20.68
C ARG A 178 7.87 -0.78 -20.92
N LEU A 179 7.61 -1.52 -21.99
CA LEU A 179 8.46 -2.61 -22.45
C LEU A 179 9.46 -2.08 -23.49
N VAL A 180 10.75 -2.34 -23.30
CA VAL A 180 11.84 -1.83 -24.16
C VAL A 180 12.95 -2.86 -24.35
N ASN A 181 13.85 -2.63 -25.31
CA ASN A 181 15.19 -3.21 -25.23
C ASN A 181 15.95 -2.45 -24.13
N LEU A 182 16.26 -3.11 -23.01
CA LEU A 182 16.80 -2.43 -21.84
C LEU A 182 18.25 -2.01 -22.02
N ASP A 183 19.02 -2.76 -22.81
CA ASP A 183 20.42 -2.44 -23.09
C ASP A 183 20.54 -1.14 -23.90
N ASN A 184 19.66 -0.94 -24.89
CA ASN A 184 19.58 0.33 -25.63
C ASN A 184 19.13 1.48 -24.72
N PHE A 185 18.11 1.26 -23.88
CA PHE A 185 17.64 2.26 -22.92
C PHE A 185 18.75 2.72 -21.97
N LEU A 186 19.60 1.80 -21.49
CA LEU A 186 20.72 2.13 -20.61
C LEU A 186 21.86 2.83 -21.37
N LYS A 187 22.14 2.44 -22.62
CA LYS A 187 23.16 3.11 -23.47
C LYS A 187 22.82 4.59 -23.74
N GLU A 188 21.54 4.91 -23.96
CA GLU A 188 21.07 6.30 -24.13
C GLU A 188 21.23 7.15 -22.85
N LYS A 189 21.59 6.53 -21.73
CA LYS A 189 21.76 7.16 -20.43
C LYS A 189 23.24 7.17 -20.00
N SER A 190 24.13 7.38 -20.96
CA SER A 190 25.59 7.39 -20.76
C SER A 190 26.11 8.42 -19.74
N SER A 191 25.32 9.43 -19.39
CA SER A 191 25.66 10.46 -18.40
C SER A 191 25.27 10.11 -16.96
N LEU A 192 24.75 8.91 -16.70
CA LEU A 192 24.34 8.52 -15.36
C LEU A 192 25.53 8.25 -14.44
N ILE A 193 25.44 8.80 -13.23
CA ILE A 193 26.42 8.61 -12.17
C ILE A 193 26.04 7.36 -11.38
N ASP A 194 26.97 6.41 -11.22
CA ASP A 194 26.82 5.28 -10.31
C ASP A 194 26.88 5.76 -8.85
N VAL A 195 25.88 5.38 -8.05
CA VAL A 195 25.78 5.73 -6.63
C VAL A 195 26.08 4.53 -5.74
N GLY A 196 25.99 3.31 -6.29
CA GLY A 196 26.24 2.06 -5.60
C GLY A 196 25.03 1.14 -5.54
N GLU A 197 25.16 0.08 -4.75
CA GLU A 197 24.17 -0.99 -4.66
C GLU A 197 23.64 -1.22 -3.25
N MET A 198 22.50 -1.90 -3.16
CA MET A 198 21.98 -2.46 -1.92
C MET A 198 21.32 -3.82 -2.15
N VAL A 199 21.30 -4.66 -1.12
CA VAL A 199 20.42 -5.83 -1.05
C VAL A 199 19.14 -5.42 -0.32
N LYS A 200 17.99 -5.63 -0.97
CA LYS A 200 16.66 -5.31 -0.47
C LYS A 200 15.90 -6.59 -0.12
N ASN A 201 15.56 -6.75 1.14
CA ASN A 201 14.63 -7.77 1.63
C ASN A 201 13.32 -7.09 2.06
N ARG A 202 12.26 -7.28 1.26
CA ARG A 202 10.93 -6.72 1.51
C ARG A 202 9.90 -7.82 1.72
N VAL A 203 9.02 -7.61 2.70
CA VAL A 203 7.77 -8.36 2.84
C VAL A 203 6.60 -7.38 2.90
N LYS A 204 5.47 -7.74 2.31
CA LYS A 204 4.34 -6.83 2.19
C LYS A 204 2.99 -7.55 2.31
N ASP A 205 2.02 -6.85 2.89
CA ASP A 205 0.60 -7.16 2.77
C ASP A 205 -0.16 -5.97 2.21
N PHE A 206 -1.45 -6.18 1.96
CA PHE A 206 -2.37 -5.12 1.61
C PHE A 206 -3.34 -4.82 2.75
N VAL A 207 -3.80 -3.58 2.81
CA VAL A 207 -4.87 -3.12 3.68
C VAL A 207 -5.91 -2.45 2.79
N PHE A 208 -7.16 -2.86 2.95
CA PHE A 208 -8.29 -2.33 2.22
C PHE A 208 -9.06 -1.35 3.12
N ASP A 209 -9.35 -0.13 2.64
CA ASP A 209 -10.25 0.81 3.32
C ASP A 209 -11.69 0.62 2.81
N SER A 210 -12.55 0.12 3.70
CA SER A 210 -13.93 -0.24 3.37
C SER A 210 -14.84 0.94 3.04
N ARG A 211 -14.42 2.18 3.37
CA ARG A 211 -15.22 3.38 3.08
C ARG A 211 -15.21 3.76 1.61
N ASP A 212 -14.08 3.59 0.94
CA ASP A 212 -13.84 4.13 -0.41
C ASP A 212 -13.26 3.12 -1.40
N GLY A 213 -12.95 1.90 -0.94
CA GLY A 213 -12.45 0.83 -1.79
C GLY A 213 -10.96 0.91 -2.12
N ARG A 214 -10.21 1.83 -1.49
CA ARG A 214 -8.78 1.98 -1.73
C ARG A 214 -7.97 0.89 -1.04
N ILE A 215 -6.86 0.55 -1.67
CA ILE A 215 -5.94 -0.48 -1.24
C ILE A 215 -4.59 0.20 -0.97
N TYR A 216 -4.04 -0.10 0.19
CA TYR A 216 -2.73 0.35 0.63
C TYR A 216 -1.81 -0.84 0.77
N ALA A 217 -0.57 -0.66 0.37
CA ALA A 217 0.52 -1.57 0.64
C ALA A 217 1.12 -1.23 2.00
N VAL A 218 1.28 -2.22 2.87
CA VAL A 218 2.03 -2.10 4.12
C VAL A 218 3.24 -3.02 4.01
N ALA A 219 4.41 -2.42 3.79
CA ALA A 219 5.63 -3.14 3.48
C ALA A 219 6.70 -2.91 4.56
N VAL A 220 7.33 -3.98 5.01
CA VAL A 220 8.55 -3.90 5.82
C VAL A 220 9.73 -4.22 4.92
N THR A 221 10.66 -3.27 4.82
CA THR A 221 11.84 -3.34 3.95
C THR A 221 13.09 -3.22 4.81
N PHE A 222 13.95 -4.24 4.77
CA PHE A 222 15.31 -4.18 5.30
C PHE A 222 16.26 -4.07 4.11
N CYS A 223 17.05 -3.00 4.07
CA CYS A 223 18.07 -2.76 3.05
C CYS A 223 19.45 -2.83 3.68
N GLU A 224 20.39 -3.44 2.97
CA GLU A 224 21.79 -3.52 3.36
C GLU A 224 22.70 -2.97 2.26
N SER A 225 23.61 -2.08 2.64
CA SER A 225 24.64 -1.52 1.75
C SER A 225 25.87 -1.20 2.57
N LYS A 226 27.06 -1.66 2.12
CA LYS A 226 28.37 -1.46 2.79
C LYS A 226 28.30 -1.70 4.31
N ASN A 227 27.79 -2.86 4.73
CA ASN A 227 27.61 -3.29 6.13
C ASN A 227 26.67 -2.42 6.99
N LYS A 228 26.00 -1.43 6.40
CA LYS A 228 24.94 -0.66 7.08
C LYS A 228 23.59 -1.27 6.75
N VAL A 229 22.69 -1.24 7.73
CA VAL A 229 21.32 -1.76 7.58
C VAL A 229 20.30 -0.65 7.86
N GLN A 230 19.42 -0.43 6.89
CA GLN A 230 18.26 0.43 7.03
C GLN A 230 16.99 -0.41 7.14
N LYS A 231 16.23 -0.23 8.22
CA LYS A 231 14.98 -0.95 8.48
C LYS A 231 13.81 0.03 8.41
N GLN A 232 12.93 -0.14 7.42
CA GLN A 232 11.80 0.77 7.21
C GLN A 232 10.46 0.04 7.10
N LEU A 233 9.41 0.70 7.60
CA LEU A 233 8.03 0.43 7.29
C LEU A 233 7.55 1.48 6.28
N GLU A 234 7.00 1.01 5.16
CA GLU A 234 6.47 1.81 4.05
C GLU A 234 4.95 1.57 3.99
N ILE A 235 4.16 2.65 4.02
CA ILE A 235 2.71 2.62 3.77
C ILE A 235 2.48 3.37 2.48
N GLU A 236 1.99 2.69 1.46
CA GLU A 236 1.89 3.20 0.08
C GLU A 236 0.47 3.04 -0.45
N TYR A 237 -0.06 4.01 -1.19
CA TYR A 237 -1.26 3.80 -1.99
C TYR A 237 -0.99 2.83 -3.15
N ALA A 238 -1.59 1.64 -3.08
CA ALA A 238 -1.37 0.56 -4.04
C ALA A 238 -2.38 0.57 -5.19
N GLY A 239 -3.62 1.00 -4.94
CA GLY A 239 -4.67 1.01 -5.95
C GLY A 239 -6.08 1.05 -5.36
N TYR A 240 -7.07 0.57 -6.11
CA TYR A 240 -8.46 0.52 -5.67
C TYR A 240 -9.20 -0.68 -6.29
N LEU A 241 -10.26 -1.13 -5.62
CA LEU A 241 -11.23 -2.05 -6.20
C LEU A 241 -12.34 -1.28 -6.94
N PRO A 242 -12.59 -1.57 -8.23
CA PRO A 242 -13.75 -1.04 -8.94
C PRO A 242 -15.07 -1.41 -8.23
N GLY A 243 -16.06 -0.52 -8.28
CA GLY A 243 -17.40 -0.74 -7.69
C GLY A 243 -17.67 0.03 -6.39
N PHE A 244 -16.65 0.62 -5.76
CA PHE A 244 -16.82 1.53 -4.63
C PHE A 244 -17.09 2.96 -5.14
N LYS A 245 -18.12 3.65 -4.61
CA LYS A 245 -18.59 4.96 -5.11
C LYS A 245 -17.46 5.99 -5.08
N LYS A 246 -17.01 6.42 -6.25
CA LYS A 246 -15.99 7.46 -6.40
C LYS A 246 -16.62 8.85 -6.38
N LYS A 247 -16.14 9.75 -5.53
CA LYS A 247 -16.12 11.18 -5.86
C LYS A 247 -14.86 11.42 -6.70
N LYS A 248 -15.01 11.66 -8.01
CA LYS A 248 -13.89 11.84 -8.96
C LYS A 248 -13.08 13.13 -8.72
N LEU A 249 -13.65 14.13 -8.06
CA LEU A 249 -12.95 15.38 -7.77
C LEU A 249 -12.02 15.22 -6.56
N GLY A 250 -10.77 15.67 -6.70
CA GLY A 250 -9.78 15.68 -5.62
C GLY A 250 -9.20 14.32 -5.24
N ILE A 251 -9.09 13.37 -6.18
CA ILE A 251 -8.56 12.02 -5.93
C ILE A 251 -7.20 12.06 -5.25
N GLU A 252 -6.27 12.91 -5.70
CA GLU A 252 -4.95 13.03 -5.08
C GLU A 252 -5.04 13.40 -3.59
N LYS A 253 -5.86 14.40 -3.24
CA LYS A 253 -6.06 14.79 -1.83
C LYS A 253 -6.62 13.63 -1.00
N GLN A 254 -7.57 12.87 -1.57
CA GLN A 254 -8.14 11.70 -0.89
C GLN A 254 -7.10 10.57 -0.70
N VAL A 255 -6.25 10.32 -1.70
CA VAL A 255 -5.16 9.35 -1.62
C VAL A 255 -4.17 9.75 -0.53
N ILE A 256 -3.75 11.01 -0.52
CA ILE A 256 -2.85 11.56 0.51
C ILE A 256 -3.46 11.39 1.91
N ALA A 257 -4.72 11.82 2.08
CA ALA A 257 -5.42 11.69 3.35
C ALA A 257 -5.54 10.22 3.80
N GLY A 258 -5.87 9.31 2.88
CA GLY A 258 -5.98 7.89 3.18
C GLY A 258 -4.66 7.25 3.60
N VAL A 259 -3.55 7.60 2.93
CA VAL A 259 -2.20 7.18 3.36
C VAL A 259 -1.89 7.73 4.75
N GLN A 260 -2.13 9.02 5.00
CA GLN A 260 -1.88 9.63 6.31
C GLN A 260 -2.72 9.00 7.43
N GLU A 261 -4.01 8.77 7.21
CA GLU A 261 -4.93 8.16 8.17
C GLU A 261 -4.49 6.74 8.53
N LEU A 262 -4.11 5.91 7.55
CA LEU A 262 -3.61 4.56 7.79
C LEU A 262 -2.27 4.59 8.54
N SER A 263 -1.37 5.48 8.15
CA SER A 263 -0.08 5.64 8.81
C SER A 263 -0.23 6.09 10.26
N GLN A 264 -1.16 7.01 10.53
CA GLN A 264 -1.46 7.46 11.89
C GLN A 264 -2.08 6.34 12.71
N TYR A 265 -2.97 5.55 12.10
CA TYR A 265 -3.55 4.39 12.74
C TYR A 265 -2.48 3.37 13.17
N ILE A 266 -1.57 3.00 12.27
CA ILE A 266 -0.47 2.07 12.60
C ILE A 266 0.47 2.69 13.64
N TYR A 267 0.85 3.96 13.48
CA TYR A 267 1.78 4.66 14.37
C TYR A 267 1.26 4.71 15.81
N LYS A 268 -0.04 4.97 16.02
CA LYS A 268 -0.68 4.97 17.35
C LYS A 268 -0.53 3.65 18.11
N HIS A 269 -0.45 2.52 17.40
CA HIS A 269 -0.24 1.20 18.01
C HIS A 269 1.24 0.90 18.32
N PHE A 270 2.17 1.56 17.62
CA PHE A 270 3.60 1.27 17.72
C PHE A 270 4.49 2.52 17.82
N PRO A 271 4.17 3.52 18.67
CA PRO A 271 4.87 4.81 18.68
C PRO A 271 6.33 4.69 19.14
N LYS A 272 6.65 3.69 19.97
CA LYS A 272 8.03 3.43 20.42
C LYS A 272 8.89 2.70 19.38
N MET A 273 8.25 1.98 18.46
CA MET A 273 8.94 1.16 17.44
C MET A 273 9.14 1.93 16.13
N LEU A 274 8.23 2.84 15.80
CA LEU A 274 8.21 3.56 14.53
C LEU A 274 8.64 5.00 14.75
N LYS A 275 9.64 5.47 14.01
CA LYS A 275 9.98 6.90 13.91
C LYS A 275 9.69 7.39 12.50
N PRO A 276 8.94 8.48 12.28
CA PRO A 276 8.77 9.05 10.94
C PRO A 276 10.12 9.29 10.27
N SER A 277 10.26 8.79 9.04
CA SER A 277 11.50 8.86 8.27
C SER A 277 11.40 9.89 7.16
N ILE A 278 12.52 10.56 6.89
CA ILE A 278 12.70 11.44 5.73
C ILE A 278 13.70 10.87 4.74
N GLU A 279 14.34 9.74 5.08
CA GLU A 279 15.46 9.17 4.35
C GLU A 279 14.97 8.31 3.18
N ARG A 280 15.49 8.61 1.98
CA ARG A 280 15.28 7.81 0.76
C ARG A 280 16.29 6.66 0.69
N LYS A 281 15.94 5.61 -0.06
CA LYS A 281 16.86 4.47 -0.29
C LYS A 281 18.14 4.91 -0.99
N PHE A 282 18.02 5.81 -1.96
CA PHE A 282 19.14 6.42 -2.64
C PHE A 282 20.06 7.21 -1.71
N GLU A 283 19.50 8.03 -0.82
CA GLU A 283 20.29 8.78 0.17
C GLU A 283 21.02 7.82 1.12
N PHE A 284 20.35 6.76 1.56
CA PHE A 284 20.97 5.72 2.38
C PHE A 284 22.18 5.07 1.68
N VAL A 285 22.05 4.69 0.40
CA VAL A 285 23.16 4.13 -0.38
C VAL A 285 24.29 5.13 -0.57
N LYS A 286 23.96 6.39 -0.92
CA LYS A 286 24.96 7.45 -1.07
C LYS A 286 25.76 7.67 0.23
N MET A 287 25.07 7.81 1.36
CA MET A 287 25.72 7.97 2.69
C MET A 287 26.47 6.72 3.16
N ALA A 288 26.08 5.53 2.68
CA ALA A 288 26.86 4.32 2.90
C ALA A 288 28.16 4.36 2.10
N SER A 289 28.13 4.97 0.91
CA SER A 289 29.28 5.09 0.02
C SER A 289 30.28 6.18 0.37
N ASP A 290 29.83 7.35 0.81
CA ASP A 290 30.68 8.53 1.09
C ASP A 290 31.50 8.43 2.40
N LYS A 291 31.42 7.31 3.15
CA LYS A 291 32.14 7.12 4.43
C LYS A 291 33.36 6.18 4.33
N ILE A 292 34.01 6.16 3.16
CA ILE A 292 35.30 5.52 2.91
C ILE A 292 36.23 6.62 2.41
#